data_AF-A0A3P7FIS1-F1
#
_entry.id   AF-A0A3P7FIS1-F1
#
_cell.length_a   1.000
_cell.length_b   1.000
_cell.length_c   1.000
_cell.angle_alpha   90.00
_cell.angle_beta   90.00
_cell.angle_gamma   90.00
#
_symmetry.space_group_name_H-M   'P 1'
#
loop_
_entity.id
_entity.type
_entity.pdbx_description
1 polymer ?
#
loop_
_entity_poly.entity_id
_entity_poly.type
_entity_poly.pdbx_seq_one_letter_code
_entity_poly.pdbx_strand_id
1 'polypeptide(L)'
;MEWAIQRIKYLSGATNTGAALKFALERGFQNARGGSIPKVAVVVTDGQSQDSVAESAQQLRDAHVMVYAVGVTNLVNVHQLHQIAGNPARVLTVESFDDLSKTLADSLTWDMCKTEFSMFLICFKIFKLV
;
A
#
# COMPACT_ATOMS: atom_id res chain seq x y z
N MET A 1 -16.61 8.29 -8.93
CA MET A 1 -15.89 7.04 -8.61
C MET A 1 -15.93 6.72 -7.10
N GLU A 2 -16.42 7.63 -6.26
CA GLU A 2 -16.40 7.50 -4.79
C GLU A 2 -17.34 6.42 -4.22
N TRP A 3 -18.37 6.01 -4.97
CA TRP A 3 -19.34 5.00 -4.51
C TRP A 3 -18.69 3.65 -4.15
N ALA A 4 -17.59 3.30 -4.81
CA ALA A 4 -16.88 2.06 -4.52
C ALA A 4 -16.24 2.10 -3.13
N ILE A 5 -15.67 3.26 -2.74
CA ILE A 5 -15.07 3.47 -1.43
C ILE A 5 -16.13 3.46 -0.33
N GLN A 6 -17.26 4.13 -0.57
CA GLN A 6 -18.38 4.17 0.39
C GLN A 6 -19.03 2.81 0.65
N ARG A 7 -18.86 1.85 -0.27
CA ARG A 7 -19.39 0.47 -0.12
C ARG A 7 -18.41 -0.50 0.50
N ILE A 8 -17.18 -0.08 0.81
CA ILE A 8 -16.24 -0.93 1.53
C ILE A 8 -16.81 -1.19 2.92
N LYS A 9 -17.08 -2.46 3.20
CA LYS A 9 -17.53 -2.88 4.53
C LYS A 9 -16.33 -2.86 5.47
N TYR A 10 -16.46 -2.13 6.57
CA TYR A 10 -15.50 -2.22 7.65
C TYR A 10 -15.52 -3.63 8.25
N LEU A 11 -14.39 -4.32 8.18
CA LEU A 11 -14.19 -5.59 8.86
C LEU A 11 -13.55 -5.29 10.21
N SER A 12 -14.25 -5.58 11.29
CA SER A 12 -13.66 -5.50 12.63
C SER A 12 -12.74 -6.70 12.87
N GLY A 13 -11.73 -6.52 13.71
CA GLY A 13 -10.83 -7.59 14.07
C GLY A 13 -9.46 -7.07 14.48
N ALA A 14 -8.49 -7.97 14.43
CA ALA A 14 -7.09 -7.66 14.61
C ALA A 14 -6.50 -6.96 13.37
N THR A 15 -5.47 -6.16 13.59
CA THR A 15 -4.63 -5.60 12.52
C THR A 15 -3.75 -6.71 11.94
N ASN A 16 -4.26 -7.47 10.97
CA ASN A 16 -3.54 -8.57 10.32
C ASN A 16 -2.99 -8.15 8.96
N THR A 17 -2.01 -7.24 8.96
CA THR A 17 -1.43 -6.69 7.74
C THR A 17 -0.72 -7.76 6.90
N GLY A 18 -0.11 -8.79 7.51
CA GLY A 18 0.52 -9.89 6.78
C GLY A 18 -0.48 -10.70 5.94
N ALA A 19 -1.59 -11.12 6.56
CA ALA A 19 -2.69 -11.78 5.85
C ALA A 19 -3.26 -10.90 4.75
N ALA A 20 -3.39 -9.60 5.00
CA ALA A 20 -3.89 -8.65 4.03
C ALA A 20 -2.94 -8.53 2.82
N LEU A 21 -1.63 -8.43 3.06
CA LEU A 21 -0.60 -8.43 2.01
C LEU A 21 -0.68 -9.69 1.13
N LYS A 22 -0.80 -10.86 1.76
CA LYS A 22 -0.98 -12.13 1.05
C LYS A 22 -2.26 -12.11 0.20
N PHE A 23 -3.36 -11.59 0.74
CA PHE A 23 -4.62 -11.45 -0.01
C PHE A 23 -4.49 -10.52 -1.21
N ALA A 24 -3.79 -9.38 -1.07
CA ALA A 24 -3.51 -8.48 -2.18
C ALA A 24 -2.68 -9.16 -3.28
N LEU A 25 -1.67 -9.96 -2.91
CA LEU A 25 -0.87 -10.72 -3.86
C LEU A 25 -1.73 -11.74 -4.63
N GLU A 26 -2.51 -12.54 -3.89
CA GLU A 26 -3.28 -13.63 -4.46
C GLU A 26 -4.45 -13.16 -5.32
N ARG A 27 -5.15 -12.08 -4.91
CA ARG A 27 -6.41 -11.65 -5.53
C ARG A 27 -6.35 -10.27 -6.16
N GLY A 28 -5.55 -9.36 -5.61
CA GLY A 28 -5.52 -7.96 -6.06
C GLY A 28 -4.95 -7.79 -7.47
N PHE A 29 -3.95 -8.60 -7.83
CA PHE A 29 -3.24 -8.45 -9.10
C PHE A 29 -3.63 -9.45 -10.19
N GLN A 30 -4.60 -10.35 -9.95
CA GLN A 30 -5.00 -11.39 -10.93
C GLN A 30 -5.46 -10.82 -12.28
N ASN A 31 -6.19 -9.70 -12.24
CA ASN A 31 -6.70 -8.99 -13.42
C ASN A 31 -5.95 -7.68 -13.66
N ALA A 32 -4.73 -7.55 -13.14
CA ALA A 32 -3.89 -6.40 -13.45
C ALA A 32 -3.54 -6.45 -14.95
N ARG A 33 -3.50 -5.27 -15.58
CA ARG A 33 -3.12 -5.18 -16.99
C ARG A 33 -1.69 -5.69 -17.14
N GLY A 34 -1.50 -6.70 -17.97
CA GLY A 34 -0.17 -7.26 -18.24
C GLY A 34 0.71 -6.29 -19.04
N GLY A 35 1.94 -6.73 -19.32
CA GLY A 35 2.97 -5.92 -20.00
C GLY A 35 3.88 -5.20 -19.01
N SER A 36 4.58 -4.17 -19.47
CA SER A 36 5.55 -3.38 -18.68
C SER A 36 4.88 -2.39 -17.71
N ILE A 37 3.67 -2.70 -17.25
CA ILE A 37 2.90 -1.81 -16.39
C ILE A 37 3.27 -2.10 -14.95
N PRO A 38 3.82 -1.11 -14.21
CA PRO A 38 4.20 -1.32 -12.83
C PRO A 38 2.97 -1.65 -11.98
N LYS A 39 3.10 -2.67 -11.13
CA LYS A 39 2.11 -2.99 -10.10
C LYS A 39 2.49 -2.24 -8.84
N VAL A 40 1.51 -1.58 -8.24
CA VAL A 40 1.76 -0.79 -7.03
C VAL A 40 0.72 -1.08 -5.96
N ALA A 41 1.19 -1.24 -4.72
CA ALA A 41 0.38 -1.40 -3.52
C ALA A 41 0.69 -0.24 -2.56
N VAL A 42 -0.36 0.35 -2.00
CA VAL A 42 -0.25 1.34 -0.91
C VAL A 42 -0.89 0.72 0.32
N VAL A 43 -0.08 0.49 1.35
CA VAL A 43 -0.52 -0.04 2.63
C VAL A 43 -0.71 1.15 3.56
N VAL A 44 -1.94 1.37 4.03
CA VAL A 44 -2.25 2.40 5.02
C VAL A 44 -2.63 1.69 6.31
N THR A 45 -1.92 1.97 7.40
CA THR A 45 -2.16 1.34 8.71
C THR A 45 -2.00 2.36 9.83
N ASP A 46 -2.81 2.23 10.88
CA ASP A 46 -2.83 3.12 12.03
C ASP A 46 -2.15 2.54 13.28
N GLY A 47 -1.60 1.33 13.18
CA GLY A 47 -0.98 0.66 14.31
C GLY A 47 -0.04 -0.47 13.90
N GLN A 48 0.41 -1.23 14.89
CA GLN A 48 1.25 -2.40 14.67
C GLN A 48 0.42 -3.61 14.20
N SER A 49 0.94 -4.36 13.23
CA SER A 49 0.38 -5.65 12.83
C SER A 49 0.53 -6.69 13.94
N GLN A 50 -0.50 -7.50 14.15
CA GLN A 50 -0.52 -8.61 15.09
C GLN A 50 0.04 -9.92 14.50
N ASP A 51 0.23 -9.95 13.18
CA ASP A 51 0.86 -11.05 12.45
C ASP A 51 2.20 -10.63 11.81
N SER A 52 2.93 -11.60 11.27
CA SER A 52 4.19 -11.34 10.57
C SER A 52 3.93 -10.70 9.21
N VAL A 53 4.46 -9.50 9.01
CA VAL A 53 4.36 -8.77 7.73
C VAL A 53 5.50 -9.08 6.77
N ALA A 54 6.65 -9.51 7.28
CA ALA A 54 7.90 -9.55 6.53
C ALA A 54 7.84 -10.52 5.34
N GLU A 55 7.34 -11.74 5.57
CA GLU A 55 7.29 -12.78 4.56
C GLU A 55 6.31 -12.42 3.44
N SER A 56 5.08 -12.04 3.79
CA SER A 56 4.05 -11.66 2.80
C SER A 56 4.43 -10.38 2.04
N ALA A 57 5.08 -9.42 2.70
CA ALA A 57 5.60 -8.23 2.04
C ALA A 57 6.76 -8.56 1.09
N GLN A 58 7.65 -9.48 1.46
CA GLN A 58 8.73 -9.93 0.58
C GLN A 58 8.17 -10.62 -0.66
N GLN A 59 7.18 -11.51 -0.51
CA GLN A 59 6.52 -12.16 -1.66
C GLN A 59 5.88 -11.15 -2.63
N LEU A 60 5.28 -10.07 -2.12
CA LEU A 60 4.78 -8.97 -2.95
C LEU A 60 5.89 -8.29 -3.76
N ARG A 61 7.02 -7.98 -3.10
CA ARG A 61 8.16 -7.35 -3.77
C ARG A 61 8.82 -8.27 -4.78
N ASP A 62 8.94 -9.56 -4.47
CA ASP A 62 9.47 -10.59 -5.38
C ASP A 62 8.56 -10.76 -6.61
N ALA A 63 7.25 -10.52 -6.46
CA ALA A 63 6.31 -10.43 -7.57
C ALA A 63 6.35 -9.10 -8.35
N HIS A 64 7.41 -8.31 -8.17
CA HIS A 64 7.62 -6.98 -8.77
C HIS A 64 6.51 -5.98 -8.48
N VAL A 65 5.87 -6.09 -7.30
CA VAL A 65 4.94 -5.06 -6.81
C VAL A 65 5.72 -4.03 -6.02
N MET A 66 5.62 -2.76 -6.43
CA MET A 66 6.12 -1.64 -5.64
C MET A 66 5.20 -1.42 -4.45
N VAL A 67 5.76 -1.40 -3.24
CA VAL A 67 4.97 -1.23 -2.01
C VAL A 67 5.33 0.09 -1.34
N TYR A 68 4.31 0.92 -1.10
CA TYR A 68 4.37 2.11 -0.28
C TYR A 68 3.66 1.83 1.05
N ALA A 69 4.26 2.24 2.16
CA ALA A 69 3.69 2.04 3.48
C ALA A 69 3.44 3.40 4.13
N VAL A 70 2.19 3.68 4.47
CA VAL A 70 1.73 4.89 5.12
C VAL A 70 1.26 4.53 6.52
N GLY A 71 2.05 4.92 7.50
CA GLY A 71 1.68 4.85 8.90
C GLY A 71 0.89 6.09 9.31
N VAL A 72 -0.28 5.91 9.89
CA VAL A 72 -1.10 6.99 10.44
C VAL A 72 -1.03 6.89 11.96
N THR A 73 -0.93 8.02 12.65
CA THR A 73 -0.71 8.10 14.10
C THR A 73 0.70 7.67 14.54
N ASN A 74 0.98 7.87 15.83
CA ASN A 74 2.22 7.47 16.49
C ASN A 74 2.21 6.01 17.02
N LEU A 75 1.15 5.24 16.76
CA LEU A 75 1.01 3.84 17.21
C LEU A 75 1.62 2.83 16.24
N VAL A 76 2.05 3.29 15.04
CA VAL A 76 2.65 2.44 14.01
C VAL A 76 4.09 2.08 14.34
N ASN A 77 4.47 0.86 13.98
CA ASN A 77 5.84 0.41 14.11
C ASN A 77 6.61 0.68 12.81
N VAL A 78 7.50 1.68 12.83
CA VAL A 78 8.30 2.09 11.65
C VAL A 78 9.14 0.94 11.09
N HIS A 79 9.63 0.03 11.95
CA HIS A 79 10.36 -1.16 11.49
C HIS A 79 9.44 -2.11 10.69
N GLN A 80 8.20 -2.31 11.12
CA GLN A 80 7.22 -3.07 10.32
C GLN A 80 6.92 -2.35 8.99
N LEU A 81 6.77 -1.02 8.98
CA LEU A 81 6.58 -0.27 7.74
C LEU A 81 7.75 -0.45 6.76
N HIS A 82 9.00 -0.45 7.27
CA HIS A 82 10.17 -0.75 6.46
C HIS A 82 10.17 -2.19 5.93
N GLN A 83 9.77 -3.16 6.73
CA GLN A 83 9.60 -4.55 6.28
C GLN A 83 8.51 -4.68 5.21
N ILE A 84 7.46 -3.85 5.26
CA ILE A 84 6.38 -3.80 4.28
C ILE A 84 6.85 -3.18 2.97
N ALA A 85 7.44 -1.99 3.02
CA ALA A 85 7.85 -1.24 1.82
C ALA A 85 9.14 -1.77 1.17
N GLY A 86 10.04 -2.39 1.95
CA GLY A 86 11.37 -2.84 1.56
C GLY A 86 12.37 -1.72 1.19
N ASN A 87 11.89 -0.51 0.96
CA ASN A 87 12.70 0.69 0.73
C ASN A 87 12.21 1.78 1.70
N PRO A 88 13.08 2.29 2.60
CA PRO A 88 12.74 3.36 3.53
C PRO A 88 12.18 4.62 2.85
N ALA A 89 12.58 4.93 1.61
CA ALA A 89 12.08 6.08 0.87
C ALA A 89 10.59 5.96 0.48
N ARG A 90 10.00 4.76 0.58
CA ARG A 90 8.56 4.51 0.32
C ARG A 90 7.74 4.37 1.61
N VAL A 91 8.33 4.75 2.75
CA VAL A 91 7.64 4.80 4.04
C VAL A 91 7.30 6.24 4.37
N LEU A 92 6.03 6.49 4.67
CA LEU A 92 5.54 7.78 5.10
C LEU A 92 4.81 7.61 6.43
N THR A 93 4.96 8.57 7.31
CA THR A 93 4.25 8.61 8.59
C THR A 93 3.56 9.94 8.71
N VAL A 94 2.28 9.93 9.09
CA VAL A 94 1.47 11.11 9.34
C VAL A 94 0.86 11.03 10.74
N GLU A 95 0.62 12.17 11.37
CA GLU A 95 0.15 12.22 12.77
C GLU A 95 -1.35 11.98 12.88
N SER A 96 -2.13 12.48 11.91
CA SER A 96 -3.58 12.33 11.84
C SER A 96 -4.04 11.74 10.51
N PHE A 97 -5.24 11.17 10.50
CA PHE A 97 -5.93 10.83 9.26
C PHE A 97 -6.27 12.07 8.42
N ASP A 98 -6.40 13.24 9.04
CA ASP A 98 -6.62 14.51 8.33
C ASP A 98 -5.41 14.91 7.48
N ASP A 99 -4.22 14.45 7.86
CA ASP A 99 -2.96 14.69 7.13
C ASP A 99 -2.84 13.80 5.89
N LEU A 100 -3.72 12.81 5.71
CA LEU A 100 -3.92 12.10 4.43
C LEU A 100 -4.61 13.01 3.41
N SER A 101 -4.03 14.18 3.24
CA SER A 101 -4.50 15.28 2.42
C SER A 101 -4.29 15.00 0.94
N LYS A 102 -4.96 15.79 0.10
CA LYS A 102 -4.75 15.78 -1.34
C LYS A 102 -3.28 15.97 -1.71
N THR A 103 -2.55 16.83 -1.00
CA THR A 103 -1.13 17.08 -1.25
C THR A 103 -0.28 15.84 -1.05
N LEU A 104 -0.54 15.04 0.00
CA LEU A 104 0.16 13.77 0.22
C LEU A 104 -0.17 12.78 -0.90
N ALA A 105 -1.44 12.67 -1.28
CA ALA A 105 -1.88 11.80 -2.36
C ALA A 105 -1.25 12.21 -3.71
N ASP A 106 -1.16 13.50 -4.00
CA ASP A 106 -0.54 14.05 -5.20
C ASP A 106 0.97 13.74 -5.22
N SER A 107 1.67 13.91 -4.10
CA SER A 107 3.10 13.57 -3.97
C SER A 107 3.35 12.07 -4.16
N LEU A 108 2.56 11.23 -3.51
CA LEU A 108 2.64 9.77 -3.67
C LEU A 108 2.41 9.38 -5.13
N THR A 109 1.35 9.92 -5.73
CA THR A 109 1.01 9.65 -7.13
C THR A 109 2.14 10.08 -8.06
N TRP A 110 2.71 11.26 -7.81
CA TRP A 110 3.84 11.78 -8.57
C TRP A 110 5.06 10.87 -8.50
N ASP A 111 5.47 10.46 -7.30
CA ASP A 111 6.64 9.59 -7.11
C ASP A 111 6.43 8.22 -7.77
N MET A 112 5.23 7.67 -7.65
CA MET A 112 4.86 6.39 -8.23
C MET A 112 4.83 6.44 -9.76
N CYS A 113 4.41 7.56 -10.35
CA CYS A 113 4.53 7.77 -11.78
C CYS A 113 5.99 7.99 -12.20
N LYS A 114 6.76 8.78 -11.44
CA LYS A 114 8.13 9.19 -11.80
C LYS A 114 9.15 8.06 -11.69
N THR A 115 9.01 7.19 -10.68
CA THR A 115 9.98 6.10 -10.41
C THR A 115 10.22 5.20 -11.63
N GLU A 116 9.27 5.13 -12.57
CA GLU A 116 9.42 4.34 -13.80
C GLU A 116 9.09 5.16 -15.07
N PHE A 117 9.21 6.49 -15.06
CA PHE A 117 8.98 7.33 -16.24
C PHE A 117 10.12 7.23 -17.27
N SER A 118 10.43 6.01 -17.69
CA SER A 118 10.77 5.76 -19.09
C SER A 118 9.57 5.02 -19.72
N MET A 119 8.65 5.83 -20.25
CA MET A 119 7.60 5.45 -21.21
C MET A 119 6.31 4.81 -20.65
N PHE A 120 5.21 5.56 -20.78
CA PHE A 120 3.78 5.16 -20.74
C PHE A 120 3.00 5.23 -19.41
N LEU A 121 2.22 6.31 -19.31
CA LEU A 121 0.92 6.47 -18.62
C LEU A 121 0.23 5.14 -18.22
N ILE A 122 0.08 4.80 -16.93
CA ILE A 122 -1.06 3.98 -16.46
C ILE A 122 -1.44 4.27 -14.99
N CYS A 123 -2.76 4.32 -14.78
CA CYS A 123 -3.51 4.42 -13.54
C CYS A 123 -3.25 3.33 -12.48
N PHE A 124 -3.34 3.78 -11.23
CA PHE A 124 -3.37 2.98 -10.03
C PHE A 124 -4.63 2.13 -9.86
N LYS A 125 -4.48 1.02 -9.14
CA LYS A 125 -5.58 0.31 -8.50
C LYS A 125 -5.33 0.33 -6.99
N ILE A 126 -6.08 1.16 -6.28
CA ILE A 126 -6.00 1.27 -4.81
C ILE A 126 -6.69 0.04 -4.22
N PHE A 127 -5.92 -0.86 -3.62
CA PHE A 127 -6.45 -1.93 -2.79
C PHE A 127 -6.40 -1.49 -1.34
N LYS A 128 -7.57 -1.29 -0.73
CA LYS A 128 -7.68 -1.11 0.70
C LYS A 128 -7.63 -2.49 1.36
N LEU A 129 -6.59 -2.73 2.15
CA LEU A 129 -6.36 -3.92 2.95
C LEU A 129 -6.87 -3.65 4.37
N VAL A 130 -8.14 -3.97 4.61
CA VAL A 130 -8.76 -4.12 5.94
C VAL A 130 -9.65 -5.33 5.92
#